data_AF-X0RNM8-F1
#
_entry.id   AF-X0RNM8-F1
#
_cell.length_a   1.000
_cell.length_b   1.000
_cell.length_c   1.000
_cell.angle_alpha   90.00
_cell.angle_beta   90.00
_cell.angle_gamma   90.00
#
_symmetry.space_group_name_H-M   'P 1'
#
loop_
_entity.id
_entity.type
_entity.pdbx_description
1 polymer ?
#
loop_
_entity_poly.entity_id
_entity_poly.type
_entity_poly.pdbx_seq_one_letter_code
_entity_poly.pdbx_strand_id
1 'polypeptide(L)'
;MLMPLLMTQTSQHSHQITKQPLNKRQKNASSRNNDHQNNDSEDKSQNKDTDVEDSDAQKSQGESDEDEVQEEKEAKLESYKQFVAEQFSNQKVDYPEVRVRIEANALPSKMYFIMNILSAIIASYGLVTNSAAVVIGAMLVAMMLGPITGIALAIIDHRMPLLRKSLFTVIIGVSLVVLVGFIVGWLHKDQPLTAEILSRTQPTSMDLMIALAGGTAGAYAMVSPHLSVAVVGVAVATALVPPLAASGILLANGEMQLGLGALLLAATNILAIQFTNALVLWVLGFRRLVDDDYKSNTYLTFFAAQCRDFIIVRWLGYLFDHQPTDQRQAASI
;
A
#
# COMPACT_ATOMS: atom_id res chain seq x y z
N MET A 1 -50.88 7.93 -20.40
CA MET A 1 -51.31 8.00 -21.82
C MET A 1 -50.21 8.75 -22.58
N LEU A 2 -49.72 8.18 -23.69
CA LEU A 2 -48.78 8.78 -24.67
C LEU A 2 -47.38 9.25 -24.23
N MET A 3 -46.39 8.58 -24.83
CA MET A 3 -45.01 9.00 -25.10
C MET A 3 -44.97 9.59 -26.55
N PRO A 4 -43.81 9.72 -27.22
CA PRO A 4 -42.83 10.84 -27.27
C PRO A 4 -42.96 11.72 -28.54
N LEU A 5 -42.10 12.75 -28.71
CA LEU A 5 -41.57 13.29 -29.99
C LEU A 5 -40.65 14.50 -29.66
N LEU A 6 -39.65 14.99 -30.42
CA LEU A 6 -38.65 14.53 -31.40
C LEU A 6 -38.16 15.82 -32.10
N MET A 7 -36.83 16.04 -32.23
CA MET A 7 -36.18 17.07 -33.12
C MET A 7 -36.53 18.56 -32.83
N THR A 8 -35.66 19.57 -33.04
CA THR A 8 -34.34 19.71 -33.70
C THR A 8 -33.53 20.79 -32.90
N GLN A 9 -32.39 21.40 -33.25
CA GLN A 9 -31.62 21.52 -34.51
C GLN A 9 -30.08 21.72 -34.25
N THR A 10 -29.40 22.15 -35.30
CA THR A 10 -28.02 22.61 -35.55
C THR A 10 -27.63 23.92 -34.82
N SER A 11 -26.37 24.38 -34.67
CA SER A 11 -25.14 24.19 -35.49
C SER A 11 -23.81 24.58 -34.77
N GLN A 12 -22.69 24.01 -35.24
CA GLN A 12 -21.29 24.54 -35.33
C GLN A 12 -20.59 25.30 -34.19
N HIS A 13 -19.57 24.66 -33.58
CA HIS A 13 -18.10 24.95 -33.68
C HIS A 13 -17.36 24.18 -32.56
N SER A 14 -16.78 23.01 -32.79
CA SER A 14 -15.41 22.78 -33.32
C SER A 14 -14.25 23.33 -32.46
N HIS A 15 -13.63 22.46 -31.66
CA HIS A 15 -12.23 22.12 -31.91
C HIS A 15 -11.94 20.66 -31.54
N GLN A 16 -11.03 20.03 -32.27
CA GLN A 16 -10.89 18.57 -32.33
C GLN A 16 -9.83 18.04 -31.37
N ILE A 17 -10.12 16.88 -30.79
CA ILE A 17 -9.13 15.96 -30.25
C ILE A 17 -8.42 15.31 -31.45
N THR A 18 -7.12 15.59 -31.63
CA THR A 18 -6.30 14.92 -32.66
C THR A 18 -5.46 13.83 -32.02
N LYS A 19 -5.65 12.59 -32.49
CA LYS A 19 -4.91 11.40 -32.07
C LYS A 19 -3.50 11.37 -32.66
N GLN A 20 -2.62 10.59 -32.04
CA GLN A 20 -1.28 10.22 -32.55
C GLN A 20 -1.31 9.73 -34.01
N PRO A 21 -0.15 9.82 -34.69
CA PRO A 21 0.34 8.65 -35.40
C PRO A 21 1.78 8.28 -34.98
N LEU A 22 1.93 7.09 -34.39
CA LEU A 22 3.22 6.40 -34.35
C LEU A 22 3.46 5.77 -35.73
N ASN A 23 4.43 6.24 -36.51
CA ASN A 23 4.95 5.46 -37.64
C ASN A 23 6.35 5.89 -38.09
N LYS A 24 7.34 5.01 -37.87
CA LYS A 24 8.31 4.52 -38.87
C LYS A 24 9.57 3.97 -38.21
N ARG A 25 9.70 2.63 -38.22
CA ARG A 25 10.85 1.87 -38.76
C ARG A 25 10.74 0.39 -38.37
N GLN A 26 9.94 -0.36 -39.13
CA GLN A 26 10.19 -1.78 -39.31
C GLN A 26 11.07 -1.95 -40.54
N LYS A 27 12.20 -2.64 -40.40
CA LYS A 27 12.78 -3.51 -41.43
C LYS A 27 13.77 -4.50 -40.79
N ASN A 28 13.68 -5.74 -41.25
CA ASN A 28 14.71 -6.78 -41.23
C ASN A 28 15.04 -7.51 -39.90
N ALA A 29 14.13 -8.40 -39.52
CA ALA A 29 14.36 -9.80 -39.11
C ALA A 29 13.00 -10.53 -39.24
N SER A 30 12.86 -11.81 -39.59
CA SER A 30 13.79 -12.93 -39.76
C SER A 30 13.14 -14.04 -40.62
N SER A 31 13.94 -14.93 -41.22
CA SER A 31 13.48 -16.03 -42.10
C SER A 31 12.77 -17.20 -41.39
N ARG A 32 11.99 -17.96 -42.21
CA ARG A 32 11.47 -19.36 -42.13
C ARG A 32 9.93 -19.36 -42.27
N ASN A 33 9.32 -20.03 -43.25
CA ASN A 33 9.51 -21.43 -43.65
C ASN A 33 9.04 -21.73 -45.10
N ASN A 34 9.26 -22.97 -45.54
CA ASN A 34 8.80 -23.56 -46.83
C ASN A 34 7.26 -23.48 -47.00
N ASP A 35 6.66 -23.50 -48.20
CA ASP A 35 6.63 -24.67 -49.09
C ASP A 35 6.22 -24.39 -50.56
N HIS A 36 6.73 -25.27 -51.43
CA HIS A 36 6.16 -25.82 -52.68
C HIS A 36 5.86 -24.96 -53.94
N GLN A 37 6.42 -25.53 -55.03
CA GLN A 37 5.87 -25.74 -56.39
C GLN A 37 6.15 -24.71 -57.51
N ASN A 38 6.94 -25.19 -58.48
CA ASN A 38 6.73 -25.20 -59.94
C ASN A 38 6.29 -23.87 -60.61
N ASN A 39 6.91 -23.37 -61.69
CA ASN A 39 7.46 -24.08 -62.85
C ASN A 39 8.03 -23.06 -63.86
N ASP A 40 8.69 -23.60 -64.89
CA ASP A 40 8.88 -23.05 -66.24
C ASP A 40 9.89 -21.92 -66.51
N SER A 41 10.88 -22.27 -67.36
CA SER A 41 11.42 -21.51 -68.50
C SER A 41 12.01 -20.12 -68.22
N GLU A 42 13.23 -19.75 -68.58
CA GLU A 42 14.13 -20.01 -69.73
C GLU A 42 15.33 -19.04 -69.47
N ASP A 43 16.52 -19.04 -70.06
CA ASP A 43 17.26 -19.84 -71.05
C ASP A 43 18.69 -19.25 -71.07
N LYS A 44 19.73 -20.06 -71.34
CA LYS A 44 21.15 -19.66 -71.64
C LYS A 44 21.93 -18.84 -70.58
N SER A 45 23.26 -18.90 -70.50
CA SER A 45 24.27 -19.89 -70.94
C SER A 45 25.65 -19.49 -70.39
N GLN A 46 26.61 -20.42 -70.44
CA GLN A 46 28.07 -20.21 -70.30
C GLN A 46 28.53 -19.81 -68.88
N ASN A 47 29.10 -20.69 -68.05
CA ASN A 47 30.27 -21.58 -68.24
C ASN A 47 31.57 -20.80 -68.54
N LYS A 48 32.46 -20.64 -67.55
CA LYS A 48 33.68 -21.48 -67.46
C LYS A 48 34.45 -21.35 -66.14
N ASP A 49 35.06 -22.47 -65.76
CA ASP A 49 36.23 -22.74 -64.89
C ASP A 49 37.17 -21.53 -64.62
N THR A 50 37.96 -21.44 -63.53
CA THR A 50 38.82 -22.51 -62.95
C THR A 50 39.36 -22.10 -61.55
N ASP A 51 39.89 -23.09 -60.82
CA ASP A 51 40.97 -23.03 -59.81
C ASP A 51 40.79 -22.44 -58.39
N VAL A 52 40.79 -23.40 -57.45
CA VAL A 52 41.38 -23.47 -56.11
C VAL A 52 42.39 -22.36 -55.71
N GLU A 53 42.13 -21.65 -54.61
CA GLU A 53 43.05 -21.55 -53.46
C GLU A 53 42.39 -20.91 -52.21
N ASP A 54 43.03 -21.12 -51.06
CA ASP A 54 42.84 -20.46 -49.75
C ASP A 54 41.51 -20.67 -48.96
N SER A 55 41.38 -21.88 -48.42
CA SER A 55 40.62 -22.11 -47.18
C SER A 55 41.47 -21.75 -45.95
N ASP A 56 41.33 -20.53 -45.42
CA ASP A 56 41.43 -20.22 -43.97
C ASP A 56 41.22 -18.73 -43.60
N ALA A 57 41.22 -17.80 -44.56
CA ALA A 57 41.12 -16.36 -44.28
C ALA A 57 39.77 -15.86 -43.69
N GLN A 58 38.70 -16.67 -43.71
CA GLN A 58 37.32 -16.16 -43.58
C GLN A 58 36.65 -16.37 -42.21
N LYS A 59 37.41 -16.77 -41.18
CA LYS A 59 36.89 -16.93 -39.80
C LYS A 59 37.25 -15.79 -38.83
N SER A 60 38.24 -14.96 -39.16
CA SER A 60 38.81 -13.96 -38.23
C SER A 60 38.17 -12.56 -38.28
N GLN A 61 37.24 -12.30 -39.20
CA GLN A 61 36.61 -10.98 -39.40
C GLN A 61 35.13 -10.92 -39.01
N GLY A 62 34.55 -12.03 -38.54
CA GLY A 62 33.20 -12.04 -37.96
C GLY A 62 33.19 -11.69 -36.48
N GLU A 63 34.18 -12.18 -35.72
CA GLU A 63 34.23 -12.00 -34.27
C GLU A 63 34.57 -10.54 -33.88
N SER A 64 35.47 -9.86 -34.60
CA SER A 64 35.85 -8.46 -34.31
C SER A 64 34.68 -7.48 -34.41
N ASP A 65 33.87 -7.61 -35.45
CA ASP A 65 32.75 -6.71 -35.72
C ASP A 65 31.55 -7.02 -34.81
N GLU A 66 31.39 -8.28 -34.36
CA GLU A 66 30.39 -8.66 -33.37
C GLU A 66 30.77 -8.17 -31.97
N ASP A 67 32.05 -8.24 -31.59
CA ASP A 67 32.57 -7.73 -30.31
C ASP A 67 32.45 -6.19 -30.21
N GLU A 68 32.87 -5.43 -31.22
CA GLU A 68 32.71 -3.95 -31.23
C GLU A 68 31.24 -3.53 -31.15
N VAL A 69 30.35 -4.22 -31.88
CA VAL A 69 28.90 -3.95 -31.87
C VAL A 69 28.26 -4.40 -30.56
N GLN A 70 28.84 -5.36 -29.83
CA GLN A 70 28.40 -5.73 -28.49
C GLN A 70 28.87 -4.70 -27.45
N GLU A 71 30.11 -4.23 -27.53
CA GLU A 71 30.64 -3.17 -26.67
C GLU A 71 29.84 -1.85 -26.83
N GLU A 72 29.46 -1.45 -28.06
CA GLU A 72 28.58 -0.28 -28.26
C GLU A 72 27.20 -0.49 -27.60
N LYS A 73 26.60 -1.69 -27.71
CA LYS A 73 25.31 -1.99 -27.06
C LYS A 73 25.42 -1.99 -25.54
N GLU A 74 26.52 -2.49 -24.99
CA GLU A 74 26.75 -2.52 -23.55
C GLU A 74 26.98 -1.11 -22.99
N ALA A 75 27.83 -0.28 -23.62
CA ALA A 75 28.00 1.13 -23.27
C ALA A 75 26.70 1.94 -23.37
N LYS A 76 25.86 1.64 -24.37
CA LYS A 76 24.52 2.25 -24.54
C LYS A 76 23.51 1.77 -23.49
N LEU A 77 23.64 0.51 -23.04
CA LEU A 77 22.86 -0.04 -21.94
C LEU A 77 23.29 0.55 -20.59
N GLU A 78 24.59 0.75 -20.37
CA GLU A 78 25.11 1.37 -19.14
C GLU A 78 24.75 2.85 -19.05
N SER A 79 24.94 3.62 -20.11
CA SER A 79 24.48 5.01 -20.17
C SER A 79 22.95 5.14 -20.01
N TYR A 80 22.17 4.18 -20.54
CA TYR A 80 20.72 4.10 -20.27
C TYR A 80 20.42 3.76 -18.79
N LYS A 81 21.07 2.76 -18.20
CA LYS A 81 20.95 2.42 -16.77
C LYS A 81 21.31 3.61 -15.88
N GLN A 82 22.36 4.35 -16.23
CA GLN A 82 22.85 5.49 -15.46
C GLN A 82 21.92 6.70 -15.61
N PHE A 83 21.43 7.01 -16.81
CA PHE A 83 20.37 8.00 -17.03
C PHE A 83 19.10 7.66 -16.23
N VAL A 84 18.68 6.40 -16.25
CA VAL A 84 17.52 5.91 -15.49
C VAL A 84 17.77 6.01 -13.99
N ALA A 85 18.95 5.61 -13.49
CA ALA A 85 19.32 5.75 -12.09
C ALA A 85 19.38 7.22 -11.63
N GLU A 86 19.84 8.13 -12.48
CA GLU A 86 19.88 9.57 -12.20
C GLU A 86 18.47 10.19 -12.19
N GLN A 87 17.57 9.76 -13.10
CA GLN A 87 16.15 10.13 -13.04
C GLN A 87 15.48 9.63 -11.74
N PHE A 88 15.71 8.38 -11.34
CA PHE A 88 15.22 7.83 -10.07
C PHE A 88 15.83 8.55 -8.86
N SER A 89 17.11 8.91 -8.90
CA SER A 89 17.80 9.60 -7.79
C SER A 89 17.43 11.08 -7.64
N ASN A 90 16.94 11.72 -8.70
CA ASN A 90 16.69 13.18 -8.72
C ASN A 90 15.20 13.55 -8.73
N GLN A 91 14.29 12.56 -8.61
CA GLN A 91 12.86 12.83 -8.44
C GLN A 91 12.58 13.41 -7.04
N LYS A 92 12.61 14.74 -6.95
CA LYS A 92 12.24 15.48 -5.73
C LYS A 92 10.80 15.18 -5.33
N VAL A 93 10.58 15.00 -4.03
CA VAL A 93 9.26 14.79 -3.43
C VAL A 93 8.33 15.97 -3.75
N ASP A 94 7.24 15.71 -4.45
CA ASP A 94 6.16 16.71 -4.65
C ASP A 94 5.31 16.79 -3.37
N TYR A 95 5.66 17.75 -2.51
CA TYR A 95 4.96 17.99 -1.24
C TYR A 95 3.47 18.32 -1.44
N PRO A 96 3.05 19.24 -2.35
CA PRO A 96 1.64 19.43 -2.69
C PRO A 96 0.90 18.13 -3.07
N GLU A 97 1.44 17.34 -4.00
CA GLU A 97 0.78 16.14 -4.51
C GLU A 97 0.62 15.08 -3.42
N VAL A 98 1.69 14.82 -2.64
CA VAL A 98 1.65 13.89 -1.51
C VAL A 98 0.65 14.33 -0.44
N ARG A 99 0.55 15.64 -0.14
CA ARG A 99 -0.47 16.15 0.80
C ARG A 99 -1.89 15.88 0.30
N VAL A 100 -2.20 16.20 -0.96
CA VAL A 100 -3.52 15.94 -1.55
C VAL A 100 -3.84 14.44 -1.54
N ARG A 101 -2.85 13.59 -1.82
CA ARG A 101 -2.97 12.13 -1.74
C ARG A 101 -3.31 11.65 -0.32
N ILE A 102 -2.63 12.16 0.70
CA ILE A 102 -2.90 11.80 2.11
C ILE A 102 -4.27 12.33 2.54
N GLU A 103 -4.61 13.59 2.26
CA GLU A 103 -5.92 14.16 2.59
C GLU A 103 -7.06 13.38 1.92
N ALA A 104 -6.94 12.98 0.65
CA ALA A 104 -7.94 12.20 -0.05
C ALA A 104 -8.14 10.79 0.54
N ASN A 105 -7.06 10.09 0.89
CA ASN A 105 -7.12 8.76 1.50
C ASN A 105 -7.58 8.78 2.97
N ALA A 106 -7.55 9.95 3.62
CA ALA A 106 -7.97 10.10 5.01
C ALA A 106 -9.48 10.34 5.20
N LEU A 107 -10.20 10.61 4.12
CA LEU A 107 -11.64 10.87 4.15
C LEU A 107 -12.46 9.56 4.17
N PRO A 108 -13.65 9.58 4.80
CA PRO A 108 -14.51 8.40 4.84
C PRO A 108 -15.08 8.12 3.44
N SER A 109 -14.60 7.06 2.80
CA SER A 109 -15.03 6.63 1.47
C SER A 109 -15.79 5.31 1.51
N LYS A 110 -16.70 5.09 0.56
CA LYS A 110 -17.44 3.82 0.42
C LYS A 110 -16.47 2.64 0.26
N MET A 111 -15.40 2.82 -0.52
CA MET A 111 -14.37 1.83 -0.76
C MET A 111 -13.66 1.43 0.55
N TYR A 112 -13.26 2.41 1.37
CA TYR A 112 -12.65 2.17 2.67
C TYR A 112 -13.55 1.33 3.59
N PHE A 113 -14.85 1.66 3.68
CA PHE A 113 -15.77 0.89 4.52
C PHE A 113 -15.98 -0.53 3.99
N ILE A 114 -16.20 -0.70 2.68
CA ILE A 114 -16.37 -2.02 2.05
C ILE A 114 -15.12 -2.89 2.27
N MET A 115 -13.93 -2.35 1.99
CA MET A 115 -12.68 -3.11 2.13
C MET A 115 -12.39 -3.49 3.59
N ASN A 116 -12.62 -2.61 4.56
CA ASN A 116 -12.45 -2.96 5.97
C ASN A 116 -13.51 -3.95 6.48
N ILE A 117 -14.74 -3.91 5.97
CA ILE A 117 -15.78 -4.92 6.29
C ILE A 117 -15.38 -6.29 5.71
N LEU A 118 -14.98 -6.35 4.44
CA LEU A 118 -14.52 -7.60 3.80
C LEU A 118 -13.28 -8.15 4.50
N SER A 119 -12.30 -7.31 4.79
CA SER A 119 -11.11 -7.66 5.58
C SER A 119 -11.51 -8.21 6.96
N ALA A 120 -12.42 -7.55 7.68
CA ALA A 120 -12.89 -8.02 8.98
C ALA A 120 -13.61 -9.38 8.92
N ILE A 121 -14.40 -9.65 7.87
CA ILE A 121 -15.03 -10.96 7.66
C ILE A 121 -13.95 -12.03 7.47
N ILE A 122 -13.00 -11.81 6.55
CA ILE A 122 -11.92 -12.77 6.26
C ILE A 122 -11.04 -12.98 7.51
N ALA A 123 -10.68 -11.92 8.22
CA ALA A 123 -9.91 -11.99 9.46
C ALA A 123 -10.65 -12.77 10.54
N SER A 124 -11.95 -12.52 10.73
CA SER A 124 -12.74 -13.20 11.76
C SER A 124 -12.87 -14.69 11.49
N TYR A 125 -13.13 -15.10 10.24
CA TYR A 125 -13.13 -16.52 9.87
C TYR A 125 -11.72 -17.14 9.94
N GLY A 126 -10.67 -16.40 9.57
CA GLY A 126 -9.28 -16.85 9.74
C GLY A 126 -8.91 -17.10 11.20
N LEU A 127 -9.37 -16.24 12.11
CA LEU A 127 -9.20 -16.39 13.55
C LEU A 127 -9.99 -17.60 14.09
N VAL A 128 -11.28 -17.74 13.77
CA VAL A 128 -12.13 -18.87 14.19
C VAL A 128 -11.63 -20.22 13.64
N THR A 129 -11.03 -20.23 12.44
CA THR A 129 -10.43 -21.44 11.85
C THR A 129 -8.96 -21.67 12.22
N ASN A 130 -8.39 -20.84 13.11
CA ASN A 130 -6.98 -20.89 13.54
C ASN A 130 -5.98 -20.87 12.36
N SER A 131 -6.28 -20.12 11.30
CA SER A 131 -5.53 -20.08 10.04
C SER A 131 -4.80 -18.74 9.86
N ALA A 132 -3.57 -18.68 10.36
CA ALA A 132 -2.69 -17.52 10.22
C ALA A 132 -2.56 -17.03 8.78
N ALA A 133 -2.54 -17.94 7.79
CA ALA A 133 -2.48 -17.59 6.37
C ALA A 133 -3.71 -16.81 5.88
N VAL A 134 -4.91 -17.18 6.33
CA VAL A 134 -6.16 -16.47 6.00
C VAL A 134 -6.20 -15.11 6.71
N VAL A 135 -5.74 -15.05 7.96
CA VAL A 135 -5.61 -13.80 8.71
C VAL A 135 -4.62 -12.85 8.00
N ILE A 136 -3.49 -13.35 7.48
CA ILE A 136 -2.56 -12.57 6.65
C ILE A 136 -3.22 -12.10 5.35
N GLY A 137 -3.97 -12.97 4.66
CA GLY A 137 -4.75 -12.60 3.49
C GLY A 137 -5.75 -11.46 3.75
N ALA A 138 -6.38 -11.44 4.92
CA ALA A 138 -7.27 -10.35 5.33
C ALA A 138 -6.54 -9.01 5.50
N MET A 139 -5.32 -9.01 6.03
CA MET A 139 -4.50 -7.81 6.21
C MET A 139 -4.15 -7.14 4.88
N LEU A 140 -4.02 -7.90 3.78
CA LEU A 140 -3.77 -7.37 2.43
C LEU A 140 -4.90 -6.45 1.91
N VAL A 141 -6.13 -6.63 2.42
CA VAL A 141 -7.35 -5.98 1.92
C VAL A 141 -7.65 -4.68 2.67
N ALA A 142 -7.19 -4.53 3.91
CA ALA A 142 -7.60 -3.44 4.79
C ALA A 142 -6.98 -2.09 4.40
N MET A 143 -7.76 -1.01 4.53
CA MET A 143 -7.35 0.34 4.10
C MET A 143 -7.14 1.31 5.28
N MET A 144 -6.70 0.80 6.43
CA MET A 144 -6.54 1.58 7.69
C MET A 144 -5.46 2.67 7.62
N LEU A 145 -4.40 2.50 6.82
CA LEU A 145 -3.24 3.40 6.80
C LEU A 145 -3.59 4.84 6.36
N GLY A 146 -4.52 5.02 5.43
CA GLY A 146 -4.90 6.34 4.91
C GLY A 146 -5.39 7.30 6.00
N PRO A 147 -6.49 6.97 6.70
CA PRO A 147 -7.03 7.78 7.80
C PRO A 147 -6.05 8.01 8.94
N ILE A 148 -5.24 7.02 9.34
CA ILE A 148 -4.22 7.20 10.38
C ILE A 148 -3.24 8.30 9.93
N THR A 149 -2.72 8.22 8.70
CA THR A 149 -1.81 9.24 8.17
C THR A 149 -2.45 10.62 8.02
N GLY A 150 -3.76 10.68 7.74
CA GLY A 150 -4.52 11.92 7.78
C GLY A 150 -4.51 12.59 9.15
N ILE A 151 -4.58 11.82 10.24
CA ILE A 151 -4.42 12.34 11.61
C ILE A 151 -3.00 12.89 11.79
N ALA A 152 -1.96 12.17 11.37
CA ALA A 152 -0.56 12.64 11.44
C ALA A 152 -0.35 13.97 10.70
N LEU A 153 -0.79 14.05 9.45
CA LEU A 153 -0.70 15.29 8.66
C LEU A 153 -1.50 16.43 9.29
N ALA A 154 -2.70 16.15 9.83
CA ALA A 154 -3.53 17.16 10.49
C ALA A 154 -2.93 17.69 11.80
N ILE A 155 -2.18 16.87 12.55
CA ILE A 155 -1.44 17.32 13.75
C ILE A 155 -0.31 18.26 13.34
N ILE A 156 0.45 17.93 12.28
CA ILE A 156 1.56 18.75 11.78
C ILE A 156 1.06 20.09 11.21
N ASP A 157 -0.01 20.07 10.41
CA ASP A 157 -0.62 21.26 9.80
C ASP A 157 -1.55 22.05 10.76
N HIS A 158 -1.69 21.61 12.02
CA HIS A 158 -2.66 22.12 13.00
C HIS A 158 -4.11 22.20 12.47
N ARG A 159 -4.46 21.35 11.51
CA ARG A 159 -5.67 21.47 10.67
C ARG A 159 -6.86 20.74 11.30
N MET A 160 -7.45 21.34 12.33
CA MET A 160 -8.59 20.76 13.09
C MET A 160 -9.74 20.17 12.24
N PRO A 161 -10.15 20.74 11.09
CA PRO A 161 -11.15 20.12 10.22
C PRO A 161 -10.72 18.79 9.60
N LEU A 162 -9.43 18.63 9.27
CA LEU A 162 -8.87 17.36 8.76
C LEU A 162 -8.72 16.36 9.90
N LEU A 163 -8.24 16.82 11.07
CA LEU A 163 -8.05 15.98 12.26
C LEU A 163 -9.36 15.30 12.66
N ARG A 164 -10.46 16.07 12.77
CA ARG A 164 -11.79 15.54 13.12
C ARG A 164 -12.30 14.53 12.09
N LYS A 165 -12.15 14.80 10.79
CA LYS A 165 -12.60 13.88 9.72
C LYS A 165 -11.80 12.57 9.71
N SER A 166 -10.48 12.66 9.87
CA SER A 166 -9.59 11.50 9.86
C SER A 166 -9.82 10.64 11.10
N LEU A 167 -9.92 11.26 12.29
CA LEU A 167 -10.23 10.57 13.54
C LEU A 167 -11.60 9.90 13.52
N PHE A 168 -12.64 10.58 13.01
CA PHE A 168 -13.97 9.99 12.81
C PHE A 168 -13.93 8.78 11.86
N THR A 169 -13.12 8.85 10.81
CA THR A 169 -12.94 7.75 9.83
C THR A 169 -12.22 6.55 10.44
N VAL A 170 -11.19 6.77 11.27
CA VAL A 170 -10.54 5.71 12.06
C VAL A 170 -11.53 5.10 13.04
N ILE A 171 -12.24 5.90 13.85
CA ILE A 171 -13.21 5.40 14.85
C ILE A 171 -14.29 4.55 14.19
N ILE A 172 -14.92 5.00 13.10
CA ILE A 172 -15.93 4.19 12.38
C ILE A 172 -15.30 2.92 11.79
N GLY A 173 -14.10 3.00 11.22
CA GLY A 173 -13.39 1.82 10.71
C GLY A 173 -13.15 0.77 11.79
N VAL A 174 -12.63 1.21 12.95
CA VAL A 174 -12.42 0.39 14.14
C VAL A 174 -13.74 -0.23 14.62
N SER A 175 -14.79 0.57 14.80
CA SER A 175 -16.10 0.09 15.23
C SER A 175 -16.71 -0.92 14.25
N LEU A 176 -16.52 -0.74 12.93
CA LEU A 176 -16.98 -1.71 11.92
C LEU A 176 -16.23 -3.04 12.01
N VAL A 177 -14.90 -3.03 12.16
CA VAL A 177 -14.10 -4.27 12.28
C VAL A 177 -14.49 -5.03 13.56
N VAL A 178 -14.63 -4.32 14.69
CA VAL A 178 -15.07 -4.92 15.97
C VAL A 178 -16.50 -5.45 15.86
N LEU A 179 -17.42 -4.71 15.23
CA LEU A 179 -18.82 -5.15 15.03
C LEU A 179 -18.91 -6.41 14.16
N VAL A 180 -18.12 -6.50 13.08
CA VAL A 180 -18.06 -7.69 12.23
C VAL A 180 -17.50 -8.88 13.02
N GLY A 181 -16.41 -8.68 13.77
CA GLY A 181 -15.86 -9.71 14.67
C GLY A 181 -16.88 -10.18 15.71
N PHE A 182 -17.66 -9.25 16.28
CA PHE A 182 -18.73 -9.57 17.22
C PHE A 182 -19.85 -10.39 16.58
N ILE A 183 -20.30 -10.03 15.36
CA ILE A 183 -21.32 -10.80 14.63
C ILE A 183 -20.81 -12.22 14.32
N VAL A 184 -19.56 -12.37 13.88
CA VAL A 184 -18.98 -13.69 13.57
C VAL A 184 -18.79 -14.53 14.84
N GLY A 185 -18.31 -13.93 15.93
CA GLY A 185 -18.16 -14.60 17.22
C GLY A 185 -19.49 -14.99 17.86
N TRP A 186 -20.54 -14.16 17.69
CA TRP A 186 -21.89 -14.49 18.14
C TRP A 186 -22.50 -15.65 17.34
N LEU A 187 -22.27 -15.67 16.02
CA LEU A 187 -22.72 -16.76 15.14
C LEU A 187 -21.99 -18.09 15.39
N HIS A 188 -20.76 -18.06 15.90
CA HIS A 188 -19.92 -19.23 16.15
C HIS A 188 -19.61 -19.44 17.64
N LYS A 189 -20.54 -19.07 18.53
CA LYS A 189 -20.34 -19.09 19.99
C LYS A 189 -20.04 -20.49 20.57
N ASP A 190 -20.43 -21.54 19.86
CA ASP A 190 -20.15 -22.94 20.26
C ASP A 190 -18.75 -23.43 19.85
N GLN A 191 -17.95 -22.62 19.14
CA GLN A 191 -16.57 -22.96 18.77
C GLN A 191 -15.58 -22.59 19.89
N PRO A 192 -14.56 -23.44 20.17
CA PRO A 192 -13.54 -23.12 21.16
C PRO A 192 -12.68 -21.93 20.71
N LEU A 193 -12.17 -21.16 21.69
CA LEU A 193 -11.22 -20.08 21.43
C LEU A 193 -9.92 -20.66 20.85
N THR A 194 -9.46 -20.07 19.74
CA THR A 194 -8.27 -20.53 19.03
C THR A 194 -6.99 -19.87 19.55
N ALA A 195 -5.85 -20.52 19.32
CA ALA A 195 -4.55 -19.97 19.68
C ALA A 195 -4.28 -18.62 18.98
N GLU A 196 -4.69 -18.48 17.70
CA GLU A 196 -4.62 -17.20 16.99
C GLU A 196 -5.43 -16.09 17.68
N ILE A 197 -6.64 -16.35 18.18
CA ILE A 197 -7.42 -15.35 18.94
C ILE A 197 -6.68 -14.96 20.22
N LEU A 198 -6.28 -15.94 21.03
CA LEU A 198 -5.65 -15.71 22.33
C LEU A 198 -4.31 -14.95 22.19
N SER A 199 -3.54 -15.23 21.15
CA SER A 199 -2.28 -14.54 20.84
C SER A 199 -2.42 -13.01 20.69
N ARG A 200 -3.62 -12.49 20.36
CA ARG A 200 -3.88 -11.06 20.16
C ARG A 200 -4.48 -10.36 21.38
N THR A 201 -4.59 -11.04 22.52
CA THR A 201 -5.22 -10.51 23.75
C THR A 201 -4.25 -9.85 24.72
N GLN A 202 -2.97 -10.24 24.66
CA GLN A 202 -1.93 -9.75 25.57
C GLN A 202 -1.09 -8.69 24.86
N PRO A 203 -1.17 -7.40 25.24
CA PRO A 203 -0.37 -6.37 24.60
C PRO A 203 1.11 -6.51 24.99
N THR A 204 1.99 -6.79 24.02
CA THR A 204 3.44 -6.90 24.27
C THR A 204 4.20 -5.65 23.85
N SER A 205 5.38 -5.45 24.44
CA SER A 205 6.33 -4.42 23.98
C SER A 205 6.92 -4.72 22.60
N MET A 206 6.86 -5.98 22.15
CA MET A 206 7.32 -6.40 20.82
C MET A 206 6.35 -5.93 19.74
N ASP A 207 5.05 -6.10 19.95
CA ASP A 207 4.00 -5.60 19.05
C ASP A 207 4.11 -4.08 18.85
N LEU A 208 4.36 -3.35 19.95
CA LEU A 208 4.59 -1.91 19.91
C LEU A 208 5.79 -1.55 19.03
N MET A 209 6.91 -2.27 19.13
CA MET A 209 8.09 -2.05 18.30
C MET A 209 7.81 -2.35 16.81
N ILE A 210 7.05 -3.41 16.52
CA ILE A 210 6.59 -3.75 15.18
C ILE A 210 5.68 -2.66 14.62
N ALA A 211 4.76 -2.12 15.42
CA ALA A 211 3.86 -1.04 15.02
C ALA A 211 4.63 0.28 14.74
N LEU A 212 5.65 0.61 15.55
CA LEU A 212 6.53 1.75 15.29
C LEU A 212 7.33 1.57 13.98
N ALA A 213 7.87 0.38 13.73
CA ALA A 213 8.61 0.09 12.50
C ALA A 213 7.69 0.13 11.26
N GLY A 214 6.51 -0.49 11.34
CA GLY A 214 5.51 -0.53 10.28
C GLY A 214 4.93 0.85 9.96
N GLY A 215 4.68 1.68 10.98
CA GLY A 215 4.27 3.07 10.77
C GLY A 215 5.37 3.93 10.15
N THR A 216 6.61 3.81 10.63
CA THR A 216 7.77 4.48 10.02
C THR A 216 7.89 4.13 8.54
N ALA A 217 7.83 2.85 8.19
CA ALA A 217 7.84 2.39 6.81
C ALA A 217 6.63 2.91 6.01
N GLY A 218 5.44 2.94 6.63
CA GLY A 218 4.21 3.42 5.98
C GLY A 218 4.31 4.89 5.60
N ALA A 219 4.78 5.71 6.54
CA ALA A 219 5.06 7.12 6.33
C ALA A 219 6.01 7.37 5.15
N TYR A 220 7.14 6.67 5.11
CA TYR A 220 8.08 6.73 3.98
C TYR A 220 7.42 6.26 2.67
N ALA A 221 6.58 5.23 2.70
CA ALA A 221 5.92 4.70 1.51
C ALA A 221 4.88 5.64 0.89
N MET A 222 4.23 6.51 1.69
CA MET A 222 3.29 7.51 1.14
C MET A 222 3.98 8.76 0.59
N VAL A 223 5.21 9.05 1.04
CA VAL A 223 6.02 10.17 0.57
C VAL A 223 6.87 9.79 -0.64
N SER A 224 7.39 8.56 -0.69
CA SER A 224 8.23 8.07 -1.78
C SER A 224 7.38 7.69 -3.01
N PRO A 225 7.66 8.23 -4.20
CA PRO A 225 6.95 7.84 -5.43
C PRO A 225 7.31 6.41 -5.90
N HIS A 226 8.35 5.78 -5.32
CA HIS A 226 8.84 4.47 -5.73
C HIS A 226 8.38 3.32 -4.83
N LEU A 227 7.74 3.62 -3.70
CA LEU A 227 7.29 2.60 -2.74
C LEU A 227 5.80 2.35 -2.88
N SER A 228 5.41 1.07 -2.95
CA SER A 228 4.00 0.70 -3.00
C SER A 228 3.36 0.88 -1.62
N VAL A 229 2.50 1.90 -1.49
CA VAL A 229 1.66 2.13 -0.30
C VAL A 229 0.84 0.88 0.06
N ALA A 230 0.47 0.04 -0.92
CA ALA A 230 -0.24 -1.21 -0.67
C ALA A 230 0.60 -2.20 0.15
N VAL A 231 1.88 -2.39 -0.18
CA VAL A 231 2.78 -3.34 0.50
C VAL A 231 2.96 -2.98 1.98
N VAL A 232 3.10 -1.68 2.28
CA VAL A 232 3.23 -1.25 3.68
C VAL A 232 1.88 -1.09 4.39
N GLY A 233 0.81 -0.87 3.62
CA GLY A 233 -0.57 -1.01 4.08
C GLY A 233 -0.81 -2.38 4.72
N VAL A 234 -0.24 -3.45 4.16
CA VAL A 234 -0.24 -4.79 4.78
C VAL A 234 0.38 -4.76 6.17
N ALA A 235 1.64 -4.29 6.30
CA ALA A 235 2.39 -4.27 7.55
C ALA A 235 1.74 -3.41 8.64
N VAL A 236 0.92 -2.44 8.26
CA VAL A 236 0.10 -1.63 9.18
C VAL A 236 -1.22 -2.33 9.51
N ALA A 237 -1.87 -2.98 8.54
CA ALA A 237 -3.07 -3.77 8.77
C ALA A 237 -2.81 -5.01 9.64
N THR A 238 -1.61 -5.60 9.60
CA THR A 238 -1.22 -6.76 10.41
C THR A 238 -1.30 -6.48 11.92
N ALA A 239 -0.95 -5.25 12.32
CA ALA A 239 -0.98 -4.78 13.69
C ALA A 239 -2.38 -4.35 14.17
N LEU A 240 -3.37 -4.26 13.27
CA LEU A 240 -4.66 -3.60 13.53
C LEU A 240 -5.88 -4.50 13.35
N VAL A 241 -6.06 -5.10 12.16
CA VAL A 241 -7.31 -5.84 11.86
C VAL A 241 -7.48 -7.08 12.74
N PRO A 242 -6.46 -7.95 12.96
CA PRO A 242 -6.66 -9.14 13.76
C PRO A 242 -6.96 -8.85 15.24
N PRO A 243 -6.25 -7.94 15.95
CA PRO A 243 -6.63 -7.58 17.32
C PRO A 243 -8.05 -6.99 17.43
N LEU A 244 -8.49 -6.19 16.45
CA LEU A 244 -9.85 -5.65 16.43
C LEU A 244 -10.93 -6.72 16.16
N ALA A 245 -10.67 -7.65 15.24
CA ALA A 245 -11.57 -8.76 14.96
C ALA A 245 -11.62 -9.74 16.16
N ALA A 246 -10.46 -10.07 16.75
CA ALA A 246 -10.35 -10.88 17.97
C ALA A 246 -11.09 -10.24 19.15
N SER A 247 -10.94 -8.92 19.35
CA SER A 247 -11.69 -8.15 20.34
C SER A 247 -13.20 -8.33 20.17
N GLY A 248 -13.71 -8.15 18.95
CA GLY A 248 -15.12 -8.38 18.63
C GLY A 248 -15.59 -9.81 18.97
N ILE A 249 -14.83 -10.82 18.55
CA ILE A 249 -15.15 -12.24 18.80
C ILE A 249 -15.20 -12.54 20.31
N LEU A 250 -14.23 -12.04 21.08
CA LEU A 250 -14.14 -12.27 22.53
C LEU A 250 -15.29 -11.57 23.29
N LEU A 251 -15.63 -10.34 22.88
CA LEU A 251 -16.79 -9.61 23.42
C LEU A 251 -18.12 -10.37 23.18
N ALA A 252 -18.27 -11.06 22.04
CA ALA A 252 -19.46 -11.89 21.76
C ALA A 252 -19.51 -13.19 22.57
N ASN A 253 -18.35 -13.78 22.88
CA ASN A 253 -18.24 -14.96 23.72
C ASN A 253 -18.53 -14.66 25.19
N GLY A 254 -18.26 -13.43 25.64
CA GLY A 254 -18.42 -12.98 27.04
C GLY A 254 -17.10 -12.70 27.75
N GLU A 255 -15.98 -12.97 27.05
CA GLU A 255 -14.61 -12.78 27.52
C GLU A 255 -14.20 -11.31 27.50
N MET A 256 -14.89 -10.49 28.29
CA MET A 256 -14.73 -9.04 28.33
C MET A 256 -13.28 -8.61 28.60
N GLN A 257 -12.58 -9.29 29.50
CA GLN A 257 -11.20 -8.93 29.86
C GLN A 257 -10.22 -9.19 28.71
N LEU A 258 -10.33 -10.35 28.05
CA LEU A 258 -9.50 -10.69 26.89
C LEU A 258 -9.84 -9.80 25.68
N GLY A 259 -11.13 -9.53 25.46
CA GLY A 259 -11.61 -8.65 24.39
C GLY A 259 -11.13 -7.21 24.55
N LEU A 260 -11.09 -6.69 25.78
CA LEU A 260 -10.51 -5.38 26.09
C LEU A 260 -8.98 -5.36 25.95
N GLY A 261 -8.29 -6.46 26.30
CA GLY A 261 -6.84 -6.59 26.06
C GLY A 261 -6.49 -6.50 24.58
N ALA A 262 -7.26 -7.18 23.72
CA ALA A 262 -7.09 -7.10 22.26
C ALA A 262 -7.43 -5.71 21.69
N LEU A 263 -8.42 -5.02 22.26
CA LEU A 263 -8.75 -3.64 21.91
C LEU A 263 -7.62 -2.68 22.31
N LEU A 264 -7.05 -2.87 23.50
CA LEU A 264 -5.92 -2.08 24.00
C LEU A 264 -4.68 -2.26 23.11
N LEU A 265 -4.38 -3.48 22.66
CA LEU A 265 -3.32 -3.77 21.69
C LEU A 265 -3.56 -3.04 20.36
N ALA A 266 -4.78 -3.07 19.82
CA ALA A 266 -5.13 -2.30 18.63
C ALA A 266 -4.92 -0.79 18.85
N ALA A 267 -5.39 -0.25 19.98
CA ALA A 267 -5.31 1.18 20.30
C ALA A 267 -3.86 1.65 20.47
N THR A 268 -3.00 0.88 21.16
CA THR A 268 -1.56 1.18 21.28
C THR A 268 -0.89 1.17 19.92
N ASN A 269 -1.23 0.21 19.05
CA ASN A 269 -0.68 0.12 17.71
C ASN A 269 -1.11 1.29 16.82
N ILE A 270 -2.38 1.71 16.85
CA ILE A 270 -2.86 2.91 16.13
C ILE A 270 -2.04 4.14 16.55
N LEU A 271 -1.87 4.38 17.85
CA LEU A 271 -1.12 5.54 18.33
C LEU A 271 0.39 5.47 18.02
N ALA A 272 1.00 4.27 18.05
CA ALA A 272 2.39 4.07 17.67
C ALA A 272 2.64 4.39 16.19
N ILE A 273 1.79 3.82 15.31
CA ILE A 273 1.82 4.07 13.86
C ILE A 273 1.61 5.56 13.60
N GLN A 274 0.57 6.15 14.20
CA GLN A 274 0.26 7.58 14.14
C GLN A 274 1.44 8.45 14.57
N PHE A 275 2.11 8.10 15.68
CA PHE A 275 3.26 8.83 16.18
C PHE A 275 4.42 8.82 15.18
N THR A 276 4.74 7.65 14.61
CA THR A 276 5.82 7.53 13.62
C THR A 276 5.47 8.17 12.28
N ASN A 277 4.22 8.12 11.84
CA ASN A 277 3.74 8.88 10.67
C ASN A 277 3.96 10.38 10.88
N ALA A 278 3.60 10.90 12.05
CA ALA A 278 3.80 12.30 12.38
C ALA A 278 5.29 12.67 12.45
N LEU A 279 6.13 11.81 13.03
CA LEU A 279 7.58 12.01 13.12
C LEU A 279 8.25 12.04 11.75
N VAL A 280 7.96 11.07 10.87
CA VAL A 280 8.58 10.96 9.54
C VAL A 280 8.13 12.11 8.63
N LEU A 281 6.84 12.43 8.57
CA LEU A 281 6.35 13.59 7.80
C LEU A 281 7.00 14.90 8.29
N TRP A 282 7.18 15.05 9.61
CA TRP A 282 7.83 16.21 10.21
C TRP A 282 9.34 16.30 9.86
N VAL A 283 10.07 15.18 9.92
CA VAL A 283 11.50 15.10 9.52
C VAL A 283 11.66 15.41 8.03
N LEU A 284 10.76 14.89 7.20
CA LEU A 284 10.76 15.12 5.75
C LEU A 284 10.32 16.54 5.36
N GLY A 285 9.93 17.40 6.30
CA GLY A 285 9.62 18.79 5.98
C GLY A 285 8.16 19.07 5.57
N PHE A 286 7.22 18.17 5.84
CA PHE A 286 5.76 18.42 5.66
C PHE A 286 5.18 19.42 6.68
N ARG A 287 5.99 20.33 7.21
CA ARG A 287 5.52 21.48 7.99
C ARG A 287 4.94 22.51 7.03
N ARG A 288 3.64 22.83 7.16
CA ARG A 288 3.12 24.05 6.53
C ARG A 288 3.49 25.24 7.42
N LEU A 289 4.31 26.14 6.90
CA LEU A 289 4.43 27.48 7.47
C LEU A 289 3.06 28.14 7.33
N VAL A 290 2.33 28.25 8.43
CA VAL A 290 1.17 29.11 8.54
C VAL A 290 1.71 30.46 8.97
N ASP A 291 1.60 31.46 8.10
CA ASP A 291 2.26 32.78 8.26
C ASP A 291 1.75 33.61 9.46
N ASP A 292 0.73 33.14 10.20
CA ASP A 292 0.05 33.89 11.26
C ASP A 292 0.46 33.55 12.71
N ASP A 293 1.33 32.56 12.97
CA ASP A 293 1.65 32.09 14.35
C ASP A 293 3.15 32.09 14.71
N TYR A 294 3.83 33.22 14.45
CA TYR A 294 5.28 33.43 14.66
C TYR A 294 5.78 33.40 16.13
N LYS A 295 4.97 32.97 17.10
CA LYS A 295 5.32 32.98 18.54
C LYS A 295 5.06 31.70 19.33
N SER A 296 4.51 30.65 18.73
CA SER A 296 4.40 29.36 19.40
C SER A 296 5.60 28.47 19.06
N ASN A 297 6.29 27.95 20.09
CA ASN A 297 7.44 27.07 19.90
C ASN A 297 6.97 25.74 19.27
N THR A 298 7.09 25.62 17.94
CA THR A 298 6.49 24.56 17.11
C THR A 298 6.91 23.15 17.52
N TYR A 299 8.05 23.03 18.20
CA TYR A 299 8.51 21.78 18.80
C TYR A 299 7.63 21.40 20.01
N LEU A 300 7.34 22.35 20.91
CA LEU A 300 6.52 22.11 22.10
C LEU A 300 5.06 21.79 21.75
N THR A 301 4.47 22.40 20.73
CA THR A 301 3.08 22.08 20.32
C THR A 301 2.97 20.67 19.72
N PHE A 302 3.93 20.28 18.89
CA PHE A 302 4.03 18.91 18.36
C PHE A 302 4.21 17.90 19.50
N PHE A 303 5.24 18.07 20.35
CA PHE A 303 5.49 17.15 21.45
C PHE A 303 4.35 17.12 22.47
N ALA A 304 3.71 18.24 22.80
CA ALA A 304 2.56 18.27 23.70
C ALA A 304 1.34 17.53 23.13
N ALA A 305 1.09 17.60 21.82
CA ALA A 305 0.04 16.83 21.17
C ALA A 305 0.30 15.32 21.28
N GLN A 306 1.51 14.87 20.98
CA GLN A 306 1.87 13.44 21.07
C GLN A 306 1.89 12.95 22.53
N CYS A 307 2.41 13.75 23.47
CA CYS A 307 2.45 13.42 24.89
C CYS A 307 1.05 13.22 25.47
N ARG A 308 0.07 14.05 25.10
CA ARG A 308 -1.33 13.87 25.52
C ARG A 308 -1.87 12.50 25.09
N ASP A 309 -1.61 12.11 23.84
CA ASP A 309 -2.14 10.87 23.28
C ASP A 309 -1.49 9.63 23.96
N PHE A 310 -0.17 9.69 24.25
CA PHE A 310 0.52 8.68 25.08
C PHE A 310 0.04 8.65 26.54
N ILE A 311 -0.27 9.80 27.15
CA ILE A 311 -0.82 9.88 28.51
C ILE A 311 -2.20 9.21 28.57
N ILE A 312 -3.06 9.44 27.56
CA ILE A 312 -4.39 8.82 27.47
C ILE A 312 -4.26 7.29 27.43
N VAL A 313 -3.40 6.74 26.56
CA VAL A 313 -3.22 5.27 26.48
C VAL A 313 -2.51 4.69 27.71
N ARG A 314 -1.54 5.39 28.31
CA ARG A 314 -0.91 4.94 29.56
C ARG A 314 -1.90 4.94 30.72
N TRP A 315 -2.81 5.91 30.78
CA TRP A 315 -3.88 5.97 31.76
C TRP A 315 -4.94 4.87 31.53
N LEU A 316 -5.29 4.60 30.27
CA LEU A 316 -6.24 3.54 29.92
C LEU A 316 -5.65 2.14 30.20
N GLY A 317 -4.36 1.94 29.96
CA GLY A 317 -3.62 0.74 30.39
C GLY A 317 -3.48 0.60 31.91
N TYR A 318 -3.28 1.72 32.63
CA TYR A 318 -3.25 1.73 34.10
C TYR A 318 -4.62 1.34 34.70
N LEU A 319 -5.73 1.84 34.12
CA LEU A 319 -7.10 1.44 34.47
C LEU A 319 -7.39 -0.04 34.23
N PHE A 320 -6.77 -0.62 33.19
CA PHE A 320 -6.86 -2.06 32.92
C PHE A 320 -6.07 -2.88 33.94
N ASP A 321 -4.84 -2.46 34.28
CA ASP A 321 -4.00 -3.18 35.25
C ASP A 321 -4.56 -3.10 36.69
N HIS A 322 -5.32 -2.05 37.02
CA HIS A 322 -6.01 -1.87 38.30
C HIS A 322 -7.41 -2.52 38.39
N GLN A 323 -7.82 -3.35 37.41
CA GLN A 323 -9.01 -4.19 37.57
C GLN A 323 -8.75 -5.31 38.60
N PRO A 324 -9.70 -5.62 39.50
CA PRO A 324 -9.49 -6.57 40.60
C PRO A 324 -9.11 -7.98 40.10
N THR A 325 -8.17 -8.58 40.82
CA THR A 325 -7.32 -9.71 40.39
C THR A 325 -7.99 -11.09 40.30
N ASP A 326 -9.28 -11.22 40.60
CA ASP A 326 -9.94 -12.53 40.80
C ASP A 326 -10.08 -13.39 39.53
N GLN A 327 -9.77 -12.84 38.35
CA GLN A 327 -9.84 -13.56 37.07
C GLN A 327 -8.47 -13.93 36.48
N ARG A 328 -7.34 -13.42 37.02
CA ARG A 328 -6.00 -13.66 36.43
C ARG A 328 -5.51 -15.11 36.59
N GLN A 329 -6.10 -15.90 37.48
CA GLN A 329 -5.71 -17.31 37.73
C GLN A 329 -6.56 -18.35 36.96
N ALA A 330 -7.68 -17.95 36.36
CA ALA A 330 -8.55 -18.87 35.61
C ALA A 330 -8.05 -19.16 34.18
N ALA A 331 -7.14 -18.34 33.65
CA ALA A 331 -6.58 -18.47 32.31
C ALA A 331 -5.16 -19.09 32.28
N SER A 332 -4.72 -19.70 33.39
CA SER A 332 -3.40 -20.33 33.53
C SER A 332 -3.46 -21.79 33.99
N ILE A 333 -4.57 -22.49 33.69
CA ILE A 333 -4.80 -23.93 33.91
C ILE A 333 -5.42 -24.51 32.63
#